data_AF-A0A803NJX5-F1
#
_entry.id   AF-A0A803NJX5-F1
#
_cell.length_a   1.000
_cell.length_b   1.000
_cell.length_c   1.000
_cell.angle_alpha   90.00
_cell.angle_beta   90.00
_cell.angle_gamma   90.00
#
_symmetry.space_group_name_H-M   'P 1'
#
loop_
_entity.id
_entity.type
_entity.pdbx_description
1 polymer ?
#
loop_
_entity_poly.entity_id
_entity_poly.type
_entity_poly.pdbx_seq_one_letter_code
_entity_poly.pdbx_strand_id
1 'polypeptide(L)'
;MVGVFRRSLSFPNKIPSRTPSKPSISHHIRSISLPCRSHPLISQLRDGVAELHCWVTQPECRTSVWLTNGLTRLRDLHDCLDDILQLPQTQESLRRLPSSVVENLLEDFLRFVDVYGIFQTSILVIKEEQSAAQVGLRKRDELKVSLYVKARKRLVKEMGKLITAVRFINDEGIVEFEEVEAECGLVGLRKKSDEEIRKASKKMQELEAIIGGIEICGERIFRGLINARVSFLNILTM
;
A
#
# COMPACT_ATOMS: atom_id res chain seq x y z
N MET A 1 -37.65 1.82 56.58
CA MET A 1 -38.34 2.38 57.76
C MET A 1 -37.34 2.36 58.91
N VAL A 2 -36.99 3.54 59.45
CA VAL A 2 -36.47 3.82 60.81
C VAL A 2 -35.39 2.84 61.32
N GLY A 3 -34.09 3.16 61.37
CA GLY A 3 -33.49 4.23 62.16
C GLY A 3 -32.73 3.63 63.37
N VAL A 4 -31.81 4.43 63.93
CA VAL A 4 -31.40 4.41 65.34
C VAL A 4 -30.14 3.57 65.72
N PHE A 5 -29.01 4.30 65.76
CA PHE A 5 -28.16 4.48 66.95
C PHE A 5 -27.44 3.25 67.54
N ARG A 6 -26.11 3.20 67.36
CA ARG A 6 -25.20 2.58 68.33
C ARG A 6 -24.24 3.66 68.84
N ARG A 7 -24.47 4.02 70.11
CA ARG A 7 -23.64 4.90 70.94
C ARG A 7 -22.23 4.34 71.05
N SER A 8 -21.24 5.16 70.72
CA SER A 8 -19.84 4.92 71.08
C SER A 8 -19.71 5.08 72.60
N LEU A 9 -19.36 3.98 73.29
CA LEU A 9 -18.97 4.04 74.70
C LEU A 9 -17.54 4.60 74.77
N SER A 10 -17.41 5.76 75.40
CA SER A 10 -16.12 6.37 75.72
C SER A 10 -15.59 5.82 77.04
N PHE A 11 -14.31 5.45 77.05
CA PHE A 11 -13.50 5.40 78.27
C PHE A 11 -12.36 6.41 78.14
N PRO A 12 -12.11 7.24 79.16
CA PRO A 12 -11.06 8.25 79.11
C PRO A 12 -9.74 7.63 79.57
N ASN A 13 -8.64 7.90 78.86
CA ASN A 13 -7.37 7.95 79.57
C ASN A 13 -6.44 9.06 79.04
N LYS A 14 -6.34 10.08 79.89
CA LYS A 14 -5.26 11.04 80.15
C LYS A 14 -4.19 11.26 79.06
N ILE A 15 -4.14 12.50 78.60
CA ILE A 15 -2.96 13.16 78.04
C ILE A 15 -2.05 13.55 79.25
N PRO A 16 -0.71 13.52 79.11
CA PRO A 16 -0.06 14.82 78.94
C PRO A 16 1.09 14.83 77.91
N SER A 17 1.02 15.84 77.05
CA SER A 17 2.13 16.65 76.52
C SER A 17 3.36 15.94 75.94
N ARG A 18 3.51 15.93 74.61
CA ARG A 18 4.79 16.23 73.93
C ARG A 18 4.67 16.45 72.41
N THR A 19 5.08 17.64 71.98
CA THR A 19 5.59 18.06 70.65
C THR A 19 4.71 17.93 69.39
N PRO A 20 4.70 18.93 68.48
CA PRO A 20 3.95 18.87 67.24
C PRO A 20 4.63 17.87 66.28
N SER A 21 3.97 16.73 66.04
CA SER A 21 4.38 15.77 65.02
C SER A 21 4.21 16.39 63.63
N LYS A 22 5.26 16.29 62.80
CA LYS A 22 5.22 16.59 61.35
C LYS A 22 3.96 15.98 60.73
N PRO A 23 3.27 16.67 59.80
CA PRO A 23 2.12 16.07 59.13
C PRO A 23 2.59 14.80 58.41
N SER A 24 1.86 13.71 58.63
CA SER A 24 2.04 12.49 57.83
C SER A 24 1.89 12.87 56.38
N ILE A 25 2.94 12.67 55.59
CA ILE A 25 2.90 12.85 54.14
C ILE A 25 1.76 11.96 53.65
N SER A 26 0.64 12.55 53.26
CA SER A 26 -0.39 11.82 52.55
C SER A 26 0.25 11.35 51.26
N HIS A 27 0.43 10.04 51.13
CA HIS A 27 0.83 9.46 49.86
C HIS A 27 -0.30 9.77 48.88
N HIS A 28 -0.13 10.83 48.07
CA HIS A 28 -0.91 10.98 46.86
C HIS A 28 -0.69 9.70 46.07
N ILE A 29 -1.75 8.91 45.92
CA ILE A 29 -1.82 7.87 44.89
C ILE A 29 -1.73 8.66 43.59
N ARG A 30 -0.51 8.91 43.12
CA ARG A 30 -0.28 9.41 41.77
C ARG A 30 -0.67 8.27 40.86
N SER A 31 -1.74 8.47 40.11
CA SER A 31 -2.11 7.64 38.98
C SER A 31 -0.84 7.42 38.15
N ILE A 32 -0.36 6.17 38.10
CA ILE A 32 0.68 5.81 37.16
C ILE A 32 0.02 5.79 35.77
N SER A 33 0.19 6.86 35.00
CA SER A 33 -0.18 6.83 33.59
C SER A 33 0.66 5.74 32.94
N LEU A 34 0.02 4.63 32.56
CA LEU A 34 0.65 3.64 31.68
C LEU A 34 1.15 4.38 30.43
N PRO A 35 2.33 4.01 29.88
CA PRO A 35 2.79 4.60 28.64
C PRO A 35 1.65 4.50 27.61
N CYS A 36 1.30 5.64 27.00
CA CYS A 36 0.26 5.71 25.98
C CYS A 36 0.53 4.63 24.94
N ARG A 37 -0.31 3.59 24.90
CA ARG A 37 -0.19 2.57 23.86
C ARG A 37 -0.52 3.23 22.53
N SER A 38 0.30 2.99 21.52
CA SER A 38 0.00 3.41 20.15
C SER A 38 -1.34 2.81 19.72
N HIS A 39 -2.09 3.55 18.90
CA HIS A 39 -3.40 3.13 18.41
C HIS A 39 -3.28 1.77 17.68
N PRO A 40 -4.23 0.83 17.86
CA PRO A 40 -4.16 -0.50 17.25
C PRO A 40 -3.98 -0.46 15.72
N LEU A 41 -4.58 0.52 15.04
CA LEU A 41 -4.39 0.73 13.60
C LEU A 41 -2.92 1.00 13.21
N ILE A 42 -2.15 1.70 14.05
CA ILE A 42 -0.72 1.96 13.79
C ILE A 42 0.07 0.64 13.82
N SER A 43 -0.29 -0.29 14.72
CA SER A 43 0.28 -1.63 14.71
C SER A 43 -0.09 -2.37 13.44
N GLN A 44 -1.37 -2.36 13.07
CA GLN A 44 -1.87 -3.03 11.86
C GLN A 44 -1.19 -2.53 10.59
N LEU A 45 -0.98 -1.22 10.45
CA LEU A 45 -0.25 -0.64 9.33
C LEU A 45 1.20 -1.15 9.29
N ARG A 46 1.91 -1.11 10.42
CA ARG A 46 3.30 -1.58 10.50
C ARG A 46 3.41 -3.08 10.17
N ASP A 47 2.50 -3.88 10.73
CA ASP A 47 2.48 -5.32 10.52
C ASP A 47 2.16 -5.62 9.04
N GLY A 48 1.24 -4.87 8.42
CA GLY A 48 0.94 -4.92 6.98
C GLY A 48 2.12 -4.54 6.08
N VAL A 49 2.91 -3.51 6.45
CA VAL A 49 4.16 -3.16 5.75
C VAL A 49 5.16 -4.31 5.82
N ALA A 50 5.34 -4.91 6.99
CA ALA A 50 6.25 -6.04 7.17
C ALA A 50 5.81 -7.26 6.34
N GLU A 51 4.52 -7.56 6.31
CA GLU A 51 3.96 -8.62 5.47
C GLU A 51 4.19 -8.36 3.97
N LEU A 52 4.02 -7.12 3.52
CA LEU A 52 4.27 -6.75 2.13
C LEU A 52 5.75 -6.91 1.76
N HIS A 53 6.66 -6.50 2.64
CA HIS A 53 8.10 -6.74 2.45
C HIS A 53 8.42 -8.22 2.36
N CYS A 54 7.92 -9.04 3.30
CA CYS A 54 8.09 -10.50 3.23
C CYS A 54 7.55 -11.08 1.93
N TRP A 55 6.39 -10.60 1.46
CA TRP A 55 5.80 -11.02 0.18
C TRP A 55 6.70 -10.67 -1.02
N VAL A 56 7.31 -9.48 -1.06
CA VAL A 56 8.23 -9.07 -2.14
C VAL A 56 9.52 -9.91 -2.16
N THR A 57 10.05 -10.27 -0.99
CA THR A 57 11.31 -11.03 -0.86
C THR A 57 11.14 -12.53 -1.17
N GLN A 58 9.92 -13.04 -1.31
CA GLN A 58 9.67 -14.44 -1.61
C GLN A 58 9.97 -14.75 -3.09
N PRO A 59 10.93 -15.65 -3.40
CA PRO A 59 11.37 -15.94 -4.77
C PRO A 59 10.41 -16.83 -5.57
N GLU A 60 9.41 -17.41 -4.90
CA GLU A 60 8.58 -18.46 -5.49
C GLU A 60 7.28 -17.88 -6.06
N CYS A 61 7.14 -18.00 -7.38
CA CYS A 61 5.94 -17.75 -8.19
C CYS A 61 5.60 -16.29 -8.55
N ARG A 62 6.18 -15.80 -9.65
CA ARG A 62 5.64 -14.65 -10.43
C ARG A 62 4.37 -15.06 -11.22
N THR A 63 3.37 -15.59 -10.54
CA THR A 63 2.07 -15.96 -11.14
C THR A 63 1.10 -14.78 -11.08
N SER A 64 0.03 -14.83 -11.89
CA SER A 64 -1.04 -13.83 -11.83
C SER A 64 -1.70 -13.78 -10.45
N VAL A 65 -1.91 -14.94 -9.81
CA VAL A 65 -2.51 -15.04 -8.46
C VAL A 65 -1.61 -14.37 -7.43
N TRP A 66 -0.31 -14.66 -7.46
CA TRP A 66 0.67 -14.03 -6.57
C TRP A 66 0.66 -12.51 -6.70
N LEU A 67 0.62 -12.01 -7.94
CA LEU A 67 0.53 -10.57 -8.22
C LEU A 67 -0.77 -9.96 -7.68
N THR A 68 -1.92 -10.60 -7.92
CA THR A 68 -3.22 -10.10 -7.41
C THR A 68 -3.28 -10.08 -5.88
N ASN A 69 -2.63 -11.04 -5.21
CA ASN A 69 -2.49 -11.07 -3.75
C ASN A 69 -1.63 -9.89 -3.25
N GLY A 70 -0.49 -9.63 -3.90
CA GLY A 70 0.34 -8.47 -3.57
C GLY A 70 -0.38 -7.13 -3.72
N LEU A 71 -1.07 -6.95 -4.85
CA LEU A 71 -1.88 -5.75 -5.10
C LEU A 71 -3.02 -5.60 -4.09
N THR A 72 -3.62 -6.70 -3.66
CA THR A 72 -4.65 -6.71 -2.61
C THR A 72 -4.08 -6.25 -1.28
N ARG A 73 -2.91 -6.76 -0.88
CA ARG A 73 -2.23 -6.35 0.36
C ARG A 73 -1.86 -4.88 0.36
N LEU A 74 -1.33 -4.39 -0.76
CA LEU A 74 -1.00 -2.97 -0.92
C LEU A 74 -2.24 -2.08 -0.80
N ARG A 75 -3.37 -2.50 -1.38
CA ARG A 75 -4.64 -1.80 -1.21
C ARG A 75 -5.06 -1.74 0.26
N ASP A 76 -5.08 -2.88 0.95
CA ASP A 76 -5.54 -2.95 2.34
C ASP A 76 -4.65 -2.08 3.26
N LEU A 77 -3.36 -1.96 2.92
CA LEU A 77 -2.44 -1.05 3.59
C LEU A 77 -2.83 0.43 3.39
N HIS A 78 -3.21 0.82 2.17
CA HIS A 78 -3.67 2.17 1.89
C HIS A 78 -5.00 2.49 2.57
N ASP A 79 -5.93 1.53 2.62
CA ASP A 79 -7.20 1.69 3.34
C ASP A 79 -6.93 1.89 4.86
N CYS A 80 -6.02 1.10 5.44
CA CYS A 80 -5.60 1.27 6.83
C CYS A 80 -4.90 2.62 7.08
N LEU A 81 -4.10 3.11 6.13
CA LEU A 81 -3.47 4.43 6.22
C LEU A 81 -4.52 5.54 6.23
N ASP A 82 -5.52 5.45 5.37
CA ASP A 82 -6.62 6.42 5.31
C ASP A 82 -7.34 6.50 6.66
N ASP A 83 -7.69 5.36 7.26
CA ASP A 83 -8.31 5.29 8.59
C ASP A 83 -7.45 5.95 9.69
N ILE A 84 -6.12 5.76 9.63
CA ILE A 84 -5.16 6.37 10.57
C ILE A 84 -5.11 7.88 10.41
N LEU A 85 -5.18 8.39 9.16
CA LEU A 85 -5.15 9.81 8.85
C LEU A 85 -6.42 10.53 9.31
N GLN A 86 -7.55 9.82 9.47
CA GLN A 86 -8.78 10.37 10.05
C GLN A 86 -8.70 10.54 11.58
N LEU A 87 -7.73 9.94 12.26
CA LEU A 87 -7.63 10.02 13.73
C LEU A 87 -7.10 11.41 14.18
N PRO A 88 -7.80 12.13 15.07
CA PRO A 88 -7.36 13.46 15.52
C PRO A 88 -5.97 13.47 16.17
N GLN A 89 -5.63 12.40 16.90
CA GLN A 89 -4.32 12.26 17.54
C GLN A 89 -3.18 12.13 16.52
N THR A 90 -3.44 11.45 15.40
CA THR A 90 -2.49 11.33 14.29
C THR A 90 -2.32 12.69 13.62
N GLN A 91 -3.43 13.36 13.29
CA GLN A 91 -3.40 14.68 12.64
C GLN A 91 -2.60 15.70 13.47
N GLU A 92 -2.88 15.75 14.77
CA GLU A 92 -2.18 16.63 15.70
C GLU A 92 -0.68 16.27 15.83
N SER A 93 -0.32 14.99 15.70
CA SER A 93 1.08 14.57 15.69
C SER A 93 1.79 14.93 14.38
N LEU A 94 1.09 14.83 13.25
CA LEU A 94 1.60 15.20 11.92
C LEU A 94 1.82 16.70 11.79
N ARG A 95 0.94 17.53 12.36
CA ARG A 95 1.13 19.00 12.41
C ARG A 95 2.39 19.44 13.15
N ARG A 96 2.82 18.65 14.14
CA ARG A 96 4.06 18.91 14.90
C ARG A 96 5.31 18.43 14.18
N LEU A 97 5.17 17.71 13.07
CA LEU A 97 6.32 17.23 12.30
C LEU A 97 6.97 18.39 11.53
N PRO A 98 8.31 18.41 11.37
CA PRO A 98 8.96 19.44 10.56
C PRO A 98 8.41 19.47 9.13
N SER A 99 8.17 20.68 8.60
CA SER A 99 7.62 20.89 7.24
C SER A 99 8.42 20.14 6.18
N SER A 100 9.75 20.12 6.29
CA SER A 100 10.62 19.43 5.35
C SER A 100 10.36 17.93 5.22
N VAL A 101 9.99 17.25 6.31
CA VAL A 101 9.66 15.80 6.27
C VAL A 101 8.35 15.57 5.53
N VAL A 102 7.36 16.44 5.76
CA VAL A 102 6.05 16.32 5.11
C VAL A 102 6.11 16.75 3.65
N GLU A 103 6.87 17.79 3.32
CA GLU A 103 7.14 18.23 1.94
C GLU A 103 7.80 17.12 1.13
N ASN A 104 8.84 16.47 1.67
CA ASN A 104 9.49 15.33 1.00
C ASN A 104 8.50 14.19 0.75
N LEU A 105 7.67 13.84 1.74
CA LEU A 105 6.63 12.82 1.59
C LEU A 105 5.59 13.20 0.51
N LEU A 106 5.17 14.47 0.47
CA LEU A 106 4.24 14.97 -0.54
C LEU A 106 4.83 14.97 -1.96
N GLU A 107 6.14 15.20 -2.07
CA GLU A 107 6.90 15.07 -3.31
C GLU A 107 6.98 13.60 -3.76
N ASP A 108 7.24 12.67 -2.84
CA ASP A 108 7.22 11.22 -3.13
C ASP A 108 5.85 10.77 -3.65
N PHE A 109 4.77 11.29 -3.05
CA PHE A 109 3.42 11.05 -3.55
C PHE A 109 3.23 11.58 -4.98
N LEU A 110 3.68 12.80 -5.30
CA LEU A 110 3.59 13.36 -6.66
C LEU A 110 4.38 12.54 -7.67
N ARG A 111 5.60 12.15 -7.31
CA ARG A 111 6.45 11.31 -8.16
C ARG A 111 5.79 9.96 -8.46
N PHE A 112 5.09 9.37 -7.49
CA PHE A 112 4.30 8.16 -7.73
C PHE A 112 3.15 8.42 -8.72
N VAL A 113 2.48 9.58 -8.62
CA VAL A 113 1.43 9.96 -9.58
C VAL A 113 1.94 9.99 -11.00
N ASP A 114 3.10 10.59 -11.22
CA ASP A 114 3.72 10.66 -12.55
C ASP A 114 4.06 9.26 -13.08
N VAL A 115 4.66 8.41 -12.25
CA VAL A 115 4.95 7.01 -12.61
C VAL A 115 3.68 6.25 -12.97
N TYR A 116 2.63 6.40 -12.17
CA TYR A 116 1.36 5.73 -12.41
C TYR A 116 0.70 6.19 -13.72
N GLY A 117 0.79 7.49 -14.06
CA GLY A 117 0.33 8.01 -15.34
C GLY A 117 1.06 7.40 -16.55
N ILE A 118 2.38 7.24 -16.47
CA ILE A 118 3.17 6.58 -17.52
C ILE A 118 2.82 5.08 -17.60
N PHE A 119 2.61 4.43 -16.45
CA PHE A 119 2.15 3.05 -16.35
C PHE A 119 0.81 2.87 -17.07
N GLN A 120 -0.19 3.69 -16.74
CA GLN A 120 -1.51 3.63 -17.37
C GLN A 120 -1.44 3.84 -18.89
N THR A 121 -0.64 4.81 -19.34
CA THR A 121 -0.42 5.06 -20.78
C THR A 121 0.17 3.84 -21.47
N SER A 122 1.11 3.16 -20.83
CA SER A 122 1.75 1.95 -21.36
C SER A 122 0.76 0.78 -21.45
N ILE A 123 -0.11 0.63 -20.45
CA ILE A 123 -1.20 -0.37 -20.45
C ILE A 123 -2.21 -0.09 -21.56
N LEU A 124 -2.56 1.17 -21.79
CA LEU A 124 -3.48 1.56 -22.86
C LEU A 124 -2.94 1.17 -24.25
N VAL A 125 -1.66 1.48 -24.52
CA VAL A 125 -1.00 1.16 -25.80
C VAL A 125 -0.99 -0.35 -26.06
N ILE A 126 -0.64 -1.18 -25.07
CA ILE A 126 -0.61 -2.63 -25.29
C ILE A 126 -2.01 -3.22 -25.53
N LYS A 127 -3.07 -2.65 -24.91
CA LYS A 127 -4.46 -3.07 -25.13
C LYS A 127 -4.94 -2.75 -26.55
N GLU A 128 -4.59 -1.58 -27.07
CA GLU A 128 -4.90 -1.19 -28.45
C GLU A 128 -4.21 -2.11 -29.47
N GLU A 129 -2.90 -2.31 -29.31
CA GLU A 129 -2.10 -3.19 -30.18
C GLU A 129 -2.56 -4.66 -30.08
N GLN A 130 -2.97 -5.10 -28.88
CA GLN A 130 -3.55 -6.42 -28.68
C GLN A 130 -4.86 -6.59 -29.46
N SER A 131 -5.76 -5.62 -29.39
CA SER A 131 -7.02 -5.64 -30.15
C SER A 131 -6.75 -5.70 -31.65
N ALA A 132 -5.82 -4.87 -32.15
CA ALA A 132 -5.40 -4.89 -33.55
C ALA A 132 -4.80 -6.25 -33.95
N ALA A 133 -3.97 -6.86 -33.09
CA ALA A 133 -3.39 -8.17 -33.33
C ALA A 133 -4.41 -9.31 -33.28
N GLN A 134 -5.46 -9.25 -32.45
CA GLN A 134 -6.54 -10.25 -32.49
C GLN A 134 -7.26 -10.24 -33.84
N VAL A 135 -7.52 -9.05 -34.40
CA VAL A 135 -8.09 -8.92 -35.75
C VAL A 135 -7.09 -9.40 -36.80
N GLY A 136 -5.81 -9.04 -36.64
CA GLY A 136 -4.74 -9.46 -37.54
C GLY A 136 -4.58 -10.96 -37.58
N LEU A 137 -4.67 -11.63 -36.43
CA LEU A 137 -4.56 -13.07 -36.30
C LEU A 137 -5.67 -13.79 -37.08
N ARG A 138 -6.92 -13.31 -37.01
CA ARG A 138 -8.05 -13.85 -37.79
C ARG A 138 -7.87 -13.65 -39.31
N LYS A 139 -7.23 -12.57 -39.71
CA LYS A 139 -6.95 -12.23 -41.11
C LYS A 139 -5.60 -12.75 -41.61
N ARG A 140 -4.85 -13.48 -40.77
CA ARG A 140 -3.46 -13.92 -40.99
C ARG A 140 -2.52 -12.78 -41.41
N ASP A 141 -2.75 -11.60 -40.84
CA ASP A 141 -1.96 -10.38 -41.01
C ASP A 141 -0.77 -10.39 -40.02
N GLU A 142 0.40 -10.73 -40.55
CA GLU A 142 1.64 -10.84 -39.78
C GLU A 142 2.17 -9.49 -39.29
N LEU A 143 1.83 -8.39 -39.96
CA LEU A 143 2.30 -7.06 -39.57
C LEU A 143 1.71 -6.66 -38.21
N LYS A 144 0.38 -6.79 -38.03
CA LYS A 144 -0.30 -6.47 -36.77
C LYS A 144 0.19 -7.32 -35.60
N VAL A 145 0.40 -8.61 -35.83
CA VAL A 145 0.93 -9.51 -34.78
C VAL A 145 2.38 -9.15 -34.44
N SER A 146 3.19 -8.77 -35.43
CA SER A 146 4.56 -8.30 -35.18
C SER A 146 4.62 -6.98 -34.40
N LEU A 147 3.69 -6.05 -34.67
CA LEU A 147 3.56 -4.79 -33.94
C LEU A 147 3.19 -5.03 -32.48
N TYR A 148 2.22 -5.91 -32.21
CA TYR A 148 1.89 -6.32 -30.84
C TYR A 148 3.08 -6.93 -30.10
N VAL A 149 3.85 -7.81 -30.74
CA VAL A 149 5.07 -8.38 -30.13
C VAL A 149 6.09 -7.29 -29.79
N LYS A 150 6.29 -6.32 -30.69
CA LYS A 150 7.17 -5.17 -30.45
C LYS A 150 6.64 -4.29 -29.31
N ALA A 151 5.34 -4.02 -29.27
CA ALA A 151 4.69 -3.26 -28.21
C ALA A 151 4.87 -3.96 -26.84
N ARG A 152 4.75 -5.28 -26.79
CA ARG A 152 5.00 -6.06 -25.55
C ARG A 152 6.45 -5.96 -25.09
N LYS A 153 7.43 -6.05 -26.00
CA LYS A 153 8.85 -5.83 -25.66
C LYS A 153 9.10 -4.42 -25.14
N ARG A 154 8.48 -3.41 -25.77
CA ARG A 154 8.54 -2.02 -25.30
C ARG A 154 7.94 -1.88 -23.90
N LEU A 155 6.78 -2.47 -23.67
CA LEU A 155 6.12 -2.44 -22.35
C LEU A 155 7.03 -2.99 -21.26
N VAL A 156 7.66 -4.15 -21.47
CA VAL A 156 8.60 -4.74 -20.49
C VAL A 156 9.75 -3.78 -20.17
N LYS A 157 10.32 -3.13 -21.19
CA LYS A 157 11.39 -2.13 -21.02
C LYS A 157 10.91 -0.89 -20.26
N GLU A 158 9.75 -0.35 -20.61
CA GLU A 158 9.16 0.80 -19.91
C GLU A 158 8.84 0.46 -18.46
N MET A 159 8.27 -0.72 -18.18
CA MET A 159 8.02 -1.18 -16.80
C MET A 159 9.32 -1.26 -16.00
N GLY A 160 10.42 -1.75 -16.60
CA GLY A 160 11.73 -1.75 -15.96
C GLY A 160 12.20 -0.34 -15.59
N LYS A 161 12.02 0.64 -16.47
CA LYS A 161 12.34 2.06 -16.19
C LYS A 161 11.47 2.63 -15.06
N LEU A 162 10.17 2.34 -15.06
CA LEU A 162 9.25 2.82 -14.02
C LEU A 162 9.60 2.25 -12.65
N ILE A 163 9.95 0.96 -12.57
CA ILE A 163 10.41 0.33 -11.34
C ILE A 163 11.65 1.06 -10.80
N THR A 164 12.62 1.36 -11.66
CA THR A 164 13.81 2.14 -11.28
C THR A 164 13.44 3.55 -10.84
N ALA A 165 12.52 4.22 -11.53
CA ALA A 165 12.04 5.55 -11.18
C ALA A 165 11.35 5.62 -9.81
N VAL A 166 10.64 4.55 -9.40
CA VAL A 166 10.04 4.42 -8.06
C VAL A 166 11.10 4.08 -7.00
N ARG A 167 12.08 3.22 -7.33
CA ARG A 167 13.12 2.78 -6.39
C ARG A 167 14.03 3.88 -5.89
N PHE A 168 14.26 4.93 -6.69
CA PHE A 168 15.00 6.12 -6.27
C PHE A 168 14.30 6.96 -5.17
N ILE A 169 13.20 6.46 -4.58
CA ILE A 169 12.57 7.01 -3.37
C ILE A 169 13.23 6.42 -2.10
N ASN A 170 13.91 5.26 -2.18
CA ASN A 170 14.71 4.68 -1.10
C ASN A 170 16.08 4.21 -1.62
N ASP A 171 17.17 4.63 -0.97
CA ASP A 171 18.56 4.32 -1.32
C ASP A 171 18.98 2.86 -0.99
N GLU A 172 18.04 1.91 -1.01
CA GLU A 172 18.34 0.49 -0.79
C GLU A 172 17.95 -0.35 -2.00
N GLY A 173 18.98 -1.01 -2.53
CA GLY A 173 18.95 -1.69 -3.81
C GLY A 173 18.22 -3.02 -3.86
N ILE A 174 18.27 -3.56 -5.08
CA ILE A 174 17.97 -4.92 -5.54
C ILE A 174 16.54 -5.16 -6.05
N VAL A 175 16.44 -5.41 -7.36
CA VAL A 175 16.24 -6.71 -8.05
C VAL A 175 16.20 -6.32 -9.51
N GLU A 176 17.26 -6.63 -10.26
CA GLU A 176 17.24 -6.55 -11.72
C GLU A 176 16.11 -7.44 -12.22
N PHE A 177 15.17 -6.85 -12.97
CA PHE A 177 14.26 -7.66 -13.75
C PHE A 177 15.07 -8.20 -14.93
N GLU A 178 15.39 -9.49 -14.88
CA GLU A 178 15.84 -10.22 -16.06
C GLU A 178 14.86 -9.94 -17.20
N GLU A 179 15.38 -9.41 -18.32
CA GLU A 179 14.65 -9.34 -19.57
C GLU A 179 14.25 -10.76 -19.95
N VAL A 180 13.02 -11.14 -19.63
CA VAL A 180 12.42 -12.34 -20.20
C VAL A 180 12.24 -12.04 -21.69
N GLU A 181 13.22 -12.46 -22.50
CA GLU A 181 13.04 -12.60 -23.94
C GLU A 181 11.91 -13.60 -24.17
N ALA A 182 10.70 -13.07 -24.26
CA ALA A 182 9.55 -13.85 -24.64
C ALA A 182 9.67 -14.17 -26.13
N GLU A 183 10.37 -15.25 -26.43
CA GLU A 183 10.47 -15.88 -27.74
C GLU A 183 9.05 -16.05 -28.29
N CYS A 184 8.71 -15.23 -29.28
CA CYS A 184 7.36 -15.20 -29.81
C CYS A 184 7.18 -16.34 -30.79
N GLY A 185 6.55 -17.42 -30.32
CA GLY A 185 5.91 -18.44 -31.16
C GLY A 185 4.77 -17.90 -32.05
N LEU A 186 4.79 -16.60 -32.38
CA LEU A 186 3.86 -15.87 -33.23
C LEU A 186 4.43 -15.57 -34.63
N VAL A 187 5.73 -15.75 -34.86
CA VAL A 187 6.37 -15.60 -36.19
C VAL A 187 5.88 -16.72 -37.14
N GLY A 188 5.56 -16.39 -38.41
CA GLY A 188 5.21 -17.37 -39.44
C GLY A 188 3.72 -17.75 -39.53
N LEU A 189 2.79 -16.81 -39.35
CA LEU A 189 1.34 -17.08 -39.34
C LEU A 189 0.80 -17.75 -40.61
N ARG A 190 1.39 -17.49 -41.78
CA ARG A 190 0.95 -18.11 -43.05
C ARG A 190 1.17 -19.62 -43.12
N LYS A 191 2.07 -20.17 -42.30
CA LYS A 191 2.39 -21.60 -42.26
C LYS A 191 1.75 -22.32 -41.07
N LYS A 192 1.00 -21.61 -40.21
CA LYS A 192 0.41 -22.16 -39.00
C LYS A 192 -0.95 -22.77 -39.26
N SER A 193 -1.22 -23.85 -38.54
CA SER A 193 -2.53 -24.48 -38.49
C SER A 193 -3.55 -23.59 -37.77
N ASP A 194 -4.83 -23.79 -38.06
CA ASP A 194 -5.89 -23.04 -37.37
C ASP A 194 -5.92 -23.32 -35.86
N GLU A 195 -5.44 -24.49 -35.42
CA GLU A 195 -5.30 -24.84 -34.01
C GLU A 195 -4.21 -24.01 -33.30
N GLU A 196 -3.07 -23.77 -33.96
CA GLU A 196 -2.02 -22.90 -33.41
C GLU A 196 -2.50 -21.45 -33.30
N ILE A 197 -3.27 -20.98 -34.28
CA ILE A 197 -3.91 -19.67 -34.25
C ILE A 197 -4.91 -19.58 -33.09
N ARG A 198 -5.73 -20.61 -32.88
CA ARG A 198 -6.67 -20.69 -31.75
C ARG A 198 -5.95 -20.64 -30.41
N LYS A 199 -4.85 -21.40 -30.26
CA LYS A 199 -4.00 -21.40 -29.06
C LYS A 199 -3.38 -20.03 -28.79
N ALA A 200 -2.88 -19.34 -29.83
CA ALA A 200 -2.33 -17.98 -29.71
C ALA A 200 -3.41 -16.97 -29.28
N SER A 201 -4.61 -17.05 -29.88
CA SER A 201 -5.74 -16.19 -29.49
C SER A 201 -6.14 -16.39 -28.03
N LYS A 202 -6.16 -17.63 -27.54
CA LYS A 202 -6.47 -17.94 -26.14
C LYS A 202 -5.43 -17.33 -25.18
N LYS A 203 -4.14 -17.47 -25.50
CA LYS A 203 -3.06 -16.86 -24.72
C LYS A 203 -3.16 -15.34 -24.66
N MET A 204 -3.54 -14.69 -25.76
CA MET A 204 -3.77 -13.23 -25.76
C MET A 204 -4.91 -12.85 -24.81
N GLN A 205 -6.03 -13.57 -24.83
CA GLN A 205 -7.16 -13.33 -23.91
C GLN A 205 -6.80 -13.54 -22.44
N GLU A 206 -6.01 -14.57 -22.13
CA GLU A 206 -5.51 -14.81 -20.77
C GLU A 206 -4.67 -13.63 -20.28
N LEU A 207 -3.78 -13.10 -21.12
CA LEU A 207 -2.98 -11.92 -20.78
C LEU A 207 -3.85 -10.66 -20.62
N GLU A 208 -4.91 -10.52 -21.41
CA GLU A 208 -5.88 -9.42 -21.30
C GLU A 208 -6.56 -9.41 -19.93
N ALA A 209 -7.00 -10.58 -19.47
CA ALA A 209 -7.64 -10.73 -18.17
C ALA A 209 -6.68 -10.36 -17.03
N ILE A 210 -5.40 -10.76 -17.14
CA ILE A 210 -4.36 -10.40 -16.17
C ILE A 210 -4.14 -8.88 -16.15
N ILE A 211 -3.99 -8.25 -17.32
CA ILE A 211 -3.80 -6.80 -17.45
C ILE A 211 -5.00 -6.04 -16.86
N GLY A 212 -6.23 -6.46 -17.19
CA GLY A 212 -7.44 -5.86 -16.64
C GLY A 212 -7.52 -5.97 -15.12
N GLY A 213 -7.12 -7.11 -14.55
CA GLY A 213 -7.04 -7.26 -13.09
C GLY A 213 -6.02 -6.32 -12.44
N ILE A 214 -4.85 -6.15 -13.06
CA ILE A 214 -3.82 -5.21 -12.59
C ILE A 214 -4.33 -3.77 -12.67
N GLU A 215 -4.99 -3.39 -13.75
CA GLU A 215 -5.53 -2.05 -13.97
C GLU A 215 -6.56 -1.68 -12.90
N ILE A 216 -7.53 -2.58 -12.65
CA ILE A 216 -8.56 -2.39 -11.61
C ILE A 216 -7.94 -2.23 -10.22
N CYS A 217 -7.01 -3.13 -9.86
CA CYS A 217 -6.34 -3.05 -8.56
C CYS A 217 -5.47 -1.79 -8.45
N GLY A 218 -4.75 -1.44 -9.52
CA GLY A 218 -3.90 -0.27 -9.60
C GLY A 218 -4.67 1.02 -9.44
N GLU A 219 -5.85 1.14 -10.04
CA GLU A 219 -6.71 2.34 -9.89
C GLU A 219 -7.15 2.55 -8.44
N ARG A 220 -7.46 1.46 -7.72
CA ARG A 220 -7.83 1.55 -6.30
C ARG A 220 -6.66 2.02 -5.44
N ILE A 221 -5.48 1.45 -5.66
CA ILE A 221 -4.25 1.84 -4.95
C ILE A 221 -3.94 3.31 -5.24
N PHE A 222 -3.98 3.71 -6.51
CA PHE A 222 -3.71 5.09 -6.92
C PHE A 222 -4.68 6.08 -6.27
N ARG A 223 -5.98 5.79 -6.26
CA ARG A 223 -6.96 6.63 -5.56
C ARG A 223 -6.67 6.73 -4.06
N GLY A 224 -6.37 5.61 -3.40
CA GLY A 224 -6.00 5.61 -1.98
C GLY A 224 -4.77 6.48 -1.70
N LEU A 225 -3.79 6.46 -2.59
CA LEU A 225 -2.59 7.29 -2.51
C LEU A 225 -2.90 8.79 -2.70
N ILE A 226 -3.75 9.15 -3.67
CA ILE A 226 -4.22 10.54 -3.83
C ILE A 226 -4.98 11.01 -2.59
N ASN A 227 -5.87 10.18 -2.04
CA ASN A 227 -6.64 10.50 -0.83
C ASN A 227 -5.73 10.74 0.38
N ALA A 228 -4.72 9.89 0.55
CA ALA A 228 -3.71 10.08 1.60
C ALA A 228 -2.98 11.42 1.43
N ARG A 229 -2.51 11.74 0.21
CA ARG A 229 -1.85 13.02 -0.08
C ARG A 229 -2.75 14.22 0.23
N VAL A 230 -4.02 14.18 -0.20
CA VAL A 230 -5.01 15.24 0.09
C VAL A 230 -5.22 15.37 1.59
N SER A 231 -5.33 14.27 2.31
CA SER A 231 -5.47 14.27 3.77
C SER A 231 -4.25 14.91 4.45
N PHE A 232 -3.03 14.59 4.02
CA PHE A 232 -1.82 15.26 4.52
C PHE A 232 -1.84 16.78 4.26
N LEU A 233 -2.18 17.21 3.05
CA LEU A 233 -2.28 18.64 2.72
C LEU A 233 -3.32 19.36 3.58
N ASN A 234 -4.48 18.74 3.79
CA ASN A 234 -5.54 19.31 4.63
C ASN A 234 -5.10 19.44 6.09
N ILE A 235 -4.41 18.44 6.64
CA ILE A 235 -3.88 18.46 8.01
C ILE A 235 -2.87 19.60 8.21
N LEU A 236 -2.04 19.88 7.20
CA LEU A 236 -1.04 20.96 7.25
C LEU A 236 -1.63 22.35 7.05
N THR A 237 -2.76 22.46 6.36
CA THR A 237 -3.39 23.74 6.02
C THR A 237 -4.34 24.23 7.12
N MET A 238 -4.85 23.32 7.94
CA MET A 238 -5.81 23.56 9.04
C MET A 238 -5.11 23.65 10.40
#